data_AF-A0A359I9W5-F1
#
_entry.id   AF-A0A359I9W5-F1
#
_cell.length_a   1.000
_cell.length_b   1.000
_cell.length_c   1.000
_cell.angle_alpha   90.00
_cell.angle_beta   90.00
_cell.angle_gamma   90.00
#
_symmetry.space_group_name_H-M   'P 1'
#
loop_
_entity.id
_entity.type
_entity.pdbx_description
1 polymer ?
#
loop_
_entity_poly.entity_id
_entity_poly.type
_entity_poly.pdbx_seq_one_letter_code
_entity_poly.pdbx_strand_id
1 'polypeptide(L)'
;MNWKSITLLFATIVSSVTVTEISAKNVKIDTQNTSLVLEAEKGKKLRHLYYGGKISENDAAALRSASGKIYSAYPDYGMITLPETAIAMIHSDGDMTLDLVVDGISSTHDNGADITTVTLKDTHYPVVVKVNYKTWKDENVMETWSEITNNEKSPVTLTRFASGYLPIRSGNVWLSSL
;
A
#
# COMPACT_ATOMS: atom_id res chain seq x y z
N MET A 1 6.29 62.88 14.23
CA MET A 1 5.10 62.09 13.88
C MET A 1 5.44 60.61 14.10
N ASN A 2 4.88 60.03 15.16
CA ASN A 2 5.13 58.65 15.61
C ASN A 2 4.49 57.63 14.67
N TRP A 3 5.18 56.53 14.37
CA TRP A 3 4.52 55.25 14.11
C TRP A 3 5.49 54.09 14.42
N LYS A 4 5.05 53.21 15.32
CA LYS A 4 5.75 52.00 15.77
C LYS A 4 5.69 50.95 14.66
N SER A 5 6.82 50.45 14.19
CA SER A 5 6.83 49.25 13.35
C SER A 5 6.61 48.02 14.22
N ILE A 6 5.42 47.43 14.12
CA ILE A 6 5.05 46.13 14.67
C ILE A 6 5.63 45.06 13.73
N THR A 7 6.60 44.28 14.23
CA THR A 7 7.10 43.09 13.54
C THR A 7 6.25 41.89 13.93
N LEU A 8 5.46 41.38 13.00
CA LEU A 8 4.70 40.13 13.16
C LEU A 8 5.67 38.94 13.04
N LEU A 9 5.84 38.17 14.11
CA LEU A 9 6.53 36.87 14.06
C LEU A 9 5.53 35.82 13.55
N PHE A 10 5.74 35.31 12.34
CA PHE A 10 5.09 34.07 11.89
C PHE A 10 5.88 32.87 12.43
N ALA A 11 5.35 32.22 13.46
CA ALA A 11 5.86 30.93 13.92
C ALA A 11 5.28 29.82 13.01
N THR A 12 6.01 29.45 11.96
CA THR A 12 5.74 28.24 11.18
C THR A 12 6.17 27.02 11.99
N ILE A 13 5.20 26.29 12.53
CA ILE A 13 5.40 24.95 13.09
C ILE A 13 5.67 24.01 11.90
N VAL A 14 6.93 23.72 11.64
CA VAL A 14 7.34 22.66 10.72
C VAL A 14 7.19 21.35 11.47
N SER A 15 6.07 20.64 11.22
CA SER A 15 5.93 19.26 11.67
C SER A 15 6.82 18.40 10.77
N SER A 16 7.97 17.98 11.30
CA SER A 16 8.96 17.18 10.59
C SER A 16 8.41 15.77 10.36
N VAL A 17 7.80 15.52 9.19
CA VAL A 17 7.45 14.16 8.78
C VAL A 17 8.74 13.45 8.39
N THR A 18 9.23 12.58 9.26
CA THR A 18 10.39 11.73 8.96
C THR A 18 9.94 10.59 8.06
N VAL A 19 10.39 10.61 6.80
CA VAL A 19 10.20 9.52 5.84
C VAL A 19 11.43 8.62 5.90
N THR A 20 11.27 7.38 6.32
CA THR A 20 12.33 6.36 6.25
C THR A 20 12.11 5.47 5.04
N GLU A 21 13.14 5.34 4.19
CA GLU A 21 13.16 4.35 3.12
C GLU A 21 13.59 3.00 3.68
N ILE A 22 12.71 2.00 3.56
CA ILE A 22 12.99 0.64 4.01
C ILE A 22 13.36 -0.19 2.78
N SER A 23 14.63 -0.63 2.71
CA SER A 23 15.08 -1.62 1.72
C SER A 23 14.91 -3.03 2.30
N ALA A 24 13.65 -3.46 2.41
CA ALA A 24 13.33 -4.82 2.87
C ALA A 24 12.55 -5.56 1.78
N LYS A 25 13.03 -6.77 1.46
CA LYS A 25 12.36 -7.69 0.51
C LYS A 25 10.95 -8.06 0.98
N ASN A 26 10.78 -8.19 2.29
CA ASN A 26 9.51 -8.40 2.96
C ASN A 26 9.23 -7.19 3.85
N VAL A 27 7.99 -6.71 3.83
CA VAL A 27 7.50 -5.63 4.69
C VAL A 27 6.55 -6.24 5.70
N LYS A 28 6.88 -6.10 6.98
CA LYS A 28 6.05 -6.59 8.07
C LYS A 28 5.39 -5.40 8.77
N ILE A 29 4.07 -5.45 8.85
CA ILE A 29 3.20 -4.39 9.37
C ILE A 29 2.44 -4.98 10.54
N ASP A 30 2.69 -4.46 11.74
CA ASP A 30 2.20 -5.04 12.99
C ASP A 30 1.16 -4.15 13.67
N THR A 31 0.19 -4.81 14.30
CA THR A 31 -0.56 -4.27 15.44
C THR A 31 -0.01 -4.89 16.75
N GLN A 32 -0.72 -4.72 17.87
CA GLN A 32 -0.36 -5.40 19.12
C GLN A 32 -0.38 -6.94 18.97
N ASN A 33 -1.40 -7.50 18.31
CA ASN A 33 -1.65 -8.94 18.25
C ASN A 33 -1.71 -9.54 16.84
N THR A 34 -1.63 -8.74 15.78
CA THR A 34 -1.64 -9.22 14.39
C THR A 34 -0.44 -8.74 13.59
N SER A 35 -0.08 -9.52 12.58
CA SER A 35 0.95 -9.18 11.59
C SER A 35 0.39 -9.33 10.17
N LEU A 36 0.63 -8.34 9.32
CA LEU A 36 0.54 -8.43 7.87
C LEU A 36 1.96 -8.50 7.33
N VAL A 37 2.26 -9.49 6.49
CA VAL A 37 3.54 -9.60 5.79
C VAL A 37 3.32 -9.52 4.29
N LEU A 38 3.95 -8.53 3.69
CA LEU A 38 3.98 -8.31 2.25
C LEU A 38 5.37 -8.62 1.73
N GLU A 39 5.44 -9.03 0.48
CA GLU A 39 6.67 -9.10 -0.27
C GLU A 39 6.71 -7.94 -1.26
N ALA A 40 7.63 -7.01 -1.04
CA ALA A 40 7.68 -5.73 -1.74
C ALA A 40 9.07 -5.49 -2.36
N GLU A 41 9.55 -6.50 -3.09
CA GLU A 41 10.81 -6.42 -3.83
C GLU A 41 10.66 -5.47 -5.02
N LYS A 42 11.48 -4.42 -5.09
CA LYS A 42 11.44 -3.43 -6.16
C LYS A 42 11.54 -4.08 -7.55
N GLY A 43 10.67 -3.68 -8.46
CA GLY A 43 10.56 -4.23 -9.82
C GLY A 43 9.84 -5.57 -9.91
N LYS A 44 9.26 -6.08 -8.81
CA LYS A 44 8.43 -7.29 -8.79
C LYS A 44 6.99 -6.94 -8.42
N LYS A 45 6.06 -7.88 -8.68
CA LYS A 45 4.68 -7.79 -8.17
C LYS A 45 4.68 -7.68 -6.65
N LEU A 46 3.80 -6.86 -6.10
CA LEU A 46 3.53 -6.81 -4.67
C LEU A 46 2.74 -8.06 -4.25
N ARG A 47 3.24 -8.82 -3.28
CA ARG A 47 2.63 -10.10 -2.90
C ARG A 47 2.24 -10.15 -1.45
N HIS A 48 1.15 -10.84 -1.16
CA HIS A 48 0.66 -11.11 0.18
C HIS A 48 1.23 -12.43 0.69
N LEU A 49 2.04 -12.38 1.75
CA LEU A 49 2.66 -13.55 2.36
C LEU A 49 1.94 -14.04 3.62
N TYR A 50 1.29 -13.17 4.39
CA TYR A 50 0.64 -13.56 5.64
C TYR A 50 -0.28 -12.45 6.16
N TYR A 51 -1.42 -12.83 6.71
CA TYR A 51 -2.19 -12.00 7.63
C TYR A 51 -2.77 -12.90 8.72
N GLY A 52 -2.58 -12.54 9.98
CA GLY A 52 -3.02 -13.35 11.12
C GLY A 52 -2.39 -12.90 12.44
N GLY A 53 -2.31 -13.82 13.40
CA GLY A 53 -1.68 -13.58 14.69
C GLY A 53 -0.23 -13.09 14.57
N LYS A 54 0.23 -12.35 15.56
CA LYS A 54 1.57 -11.75 15.54
C LYS A 54 2.67 -12.81 15.42
N ILE A 55 3.62 -12.57 14.52
CA ILE A 55 4.76 -13.46 14.29
C ILE A 55 6.10 -12.73 14.48
N SER A 56 7.17 -13.49 14.71
CA SER A 56 8.51 -12.93 14.86
C SER A 56 9.06 -12.44 13.51
N GLU A 57 10.11 -11.59 13.54
CA GLU A 57 10.84 -11.21 12.32
C GLU A 57 11.44 -12.43 11.59
N ASN A 58 11.91 -13.42 12.36
CA ASN A 58 12.48 -14.65 11.81
C ASN A 58 11.42 -15.47 11.05
N ASP A 59 10.22 -15.60 11.62
CA ASP A 59 9.10 -16.28 10.96
C ASP A 59 8.68 -15.53 9.69
N ALA A 60 8.59 -14.20 9.76
CA ALA A 60 8.23 -13.36 8.61
C ALA A 60 9.26 -13.46 7.47
N ALA A 61 10.55 -13.56 7.79
CA ALA A 61 11.60 -13.80 6.81
C ALA A 61 11.52 -15.19 6.17
N ALA A 62 11.09 -16.21 6.93
CA ALA A 62 10.98 -17.60 6.48
C ALA A 62 9.76 -17.90 5.59
N LEU A 63 8.74 -17.03 5.57
CA LEU A 63 7.46 -17.27 4.86
C LEU A 63 7.62 -17.60 3.38
N ARG A 64 8.59 -17.00 2.67
CA ARG A 64 8.83 -17.24 1.23
C ARG A 64 9.15 -18.71 0.92
N SER A 65 9.76 -19.42 1.85
CA SER A 65 10.13 -20.84 1.69
C SER A 65 8.95 -21.79 1.93
N ALA A 66 7.87 -21.30 2.57
CA ALA A 66 6.75 -22.13 3.04
C ALA A 66 5.48 -22.01 2.18
N SER A 67 5.35 -20.96 1.36
CA SER A 67 4.10 -20.68 0.61
C SER A 67 4.12 -21.25 -0.81
N GLY A 68 3.41 -22.37 -1.04
CA GLY A 68 3.25 -22.97 -2.38
C GLY A 68 2.31 -22.21 -3.35
N LYS A 69 1.41 -21.36 -2.82
CA LYS A 69 0.61 -20.40 -3.60
C LYS A 69 0.89 -19.00 -3.11
N ILE A 70 1.18 -18.11 -4.05
CA ILE A 70 1.57 -16.73 -3.81
C ILE A 70 0.46 -15.84 -4.39
N TYR A 71 -0.14 -15.01 -3.55
CA TYR A 71 -1.25 -14.12 -3.94
C TYR A 71 -0.73 -12.70 -4.13
N SER A 72 -1.26 -11.95 -5.11
CA SER A 72 -1.02 -10.51 -5.19
C SER A 72 -1.66 -9.82 -3.98
N ALA A 73 -1.00 -8.82 -3.41
CA ALA A 73 -1.62 -8.01 -2.35
C ALA A 73 -2.53 -6.92 -2.91
N TYR A 74 -2.33 -6.54 -4.18
CA TYR A 74 -3.15 -5.55 -4.87
C TYR A 74 -3.19 -5.87 -6.37
N PRO A 75 -4.01 -6.85 -6.80
CA PRO A 75 -3.99 -7.37 -8.16
C PRO A 75 -4.45 -6.34 -9.20
N ASP A 76 -3.63 -6.14 -10.23
CA ASP A 76 -3.92 -5.37 -11.45
C ASP A 76 -4.64 -6.21 -12.52
N TYR A 77 -5.39 -5.54 -13.40
CA TYR A 77 -6.00 -6.12 -14.60
C TYR A 77 -5.13 -5.86 -15.82
N GLY A 78 -4.89 -6.89 -16.64
CA GLY A 78 -4.21 -6.74 -17.94
C GLY A 78 -3.30 -7.89 -18.31
N MET A 79 -2.38 -8.26 -17.40
CA MET A 79 -1.32 -9.23 -17.72
C MET A 79 -1.74 -10.69 -17.61
N ILE A 80 -2.62 -11.00 -16.67
CA ILE A 80 -3.09 -12.36 -16.41
C ILE A 80 -4.59 -12.35 -16.10
N THR A 81 -5.27 -13.45 -16.43
CA THR A 81 -6.69 -13.61 -16.11
C THR A 81 -6.83 -14.01 -14.64
N LEU A 82 -7.12 -13.04 -13.79
CA LEU A 82 -7.47 -13.26 -12.38
C LEU A 82 -9.00 -13.27 -12.21
N PRO A 83 -9.54 -14.08 -11.28
CA PRO A 83 -10.98 -14.11 -11.01
C PRO A 83 -11.48 -12.76 -10.47
N GLU A 84 -10.62 -12.01 -9.76
CA GLU A 84 -10.92 -10.68 -9.28
C GLU A 84 -9.64 -9.82 -9.19
N THR A 85 -9.74 -8.56 -9.59
CA THR A 85 -8.66 -7.55 -9.48
C THR A 85 -9.06 -6.45 -8.50
N ALA A 86 -8.07 -5.81 -7.88
CA ALA A 86 -8.27 -4.64 -7.03
C ALA A 86 -8.38 -3.36 -7.86
N ILE A 87 -7.65 -3.31 -8.98
CA ILE A 87 -7.61 -2.15 -9.87
C ILE A 87 -7.74 -2.57 -11.33
N ALA A 88 -8.49 -1.76 -12.08
CA ALA A 88 -8.61 -1.86 -13.53
C ALA A 88 -8.86 -0.46 -14.09
N MET A 89 -8.31 -0.18 -15.27
CA MET A 89 -8.48 1.11 -15.94
C MET A 89 -8.44 0.98 -17.46
N ILE A 90 -8.82 2.07 -18.12
CA ILE A 90 -8.66 2.29 -19.56
C ILE A 90 -7.73 3.49 -19.71
N HIS A 91 -6.57 3.26 -20.31
CA HIS A 91 -5.55 4.25 -20.61
C HIS A 91 -6.03 5.22 -21.69
N SER A 92 -5.30 6.32 -21.87
CA SER A 92 -5.71 7.38 -22.80
C SER A 92 -5.77 6.97 -24.27
N ASP A 93 -5.05 5.90 -24.64
CA ASP A 93 -5.07 5.27 -25.96
C ASP A 93 -6.14 4.18 -26.11
N GLY A 94 -6.87 3.86 -25.04
CA GLY A 94 -7.88 2.82 -25.00
C GLY A 94 -7.37 1.44 -24.54
N ASP A 95 -6.07 1.28 -24.25
CA ASP A 95 -5.54 0.03 -23.71
C ASP A 95 -6.05 -0.17 -22.27
N MET A 96 -6.24 -1.43 -21.86
CA MET A 96 -6.72 -1.80 -20.53
C MET A 96 -5.65 -2.50 -19.69
N THR A 97 -4.43 -2.60 -20.22
CA THR A 97 -3.33 -3.35 -19.61
C THR A 97 -2.67 -2.51 -18.54
N LEU A 98 -2.82 -2.95 -17.30
CA LEU A 98 -2.04 -2.46 -16.18
C LEU A 98 -1.07 -3.56 -15.73
N ASP A 99 0.20 -3.21 -15.55
CA ASP A 99 1.26 -4.08 -15.03
C ASP A 99 1.99 -3.38 -13.89
N LEU A 100 1.41 -3.46 -12.69
CA LEU A 100 1.97 -2.80 -11.51
C LEU A 100 3.13 -3.58 -10.91
N VAL A 101 4.25 -2.90 -10.64
CA VAL A 101 5.40 -3.43 -9.90
C VAL A 101 5.80 -2.48 -8.78
N VAL A 102 6.41 -3.02 -7.73
CA VAL A 102 6.88 -2.23 -6.58
C VAL A 102 7.98 -1.26 -7.03
N ASP A 103 7.84 0.01 -6.66
CA ASP A 103 8.84 1.05 -6.91
C ASP A 103 9.56 1.50 -5.63
N GLY A 104 8.86 1.48 -4.49
CA GLY A 104 9.42 1.84 -3.19
C GLY A 104 8.47 1.63 -2.02
N ILE A 105 9.02 1.71 -0.81
CA ILE A 105 8.29 1.60 0.45
C ILE A 105 8.71 2.77 1.33
N SER A 106 7.73 3.42 1.97
CA SER A 106 7.97 4.45 2.96
C SER A 106 7.15 4.18 4.21
N SER A 107 7.65 4.61 5.37
CA SER A 107 6.87 4.63 6.60
C SER A 107 6.88 6.02 7.23
N THR A 108 5.75 6.39 7.80
CA THR A 108 5.57 7.64 8.56
C THR A 108 4.79 7.34 9.82
N HIS A 109 5.01 8.14 10.86
CA HIS A 109 4.22 8.10 12.08
C HIS A 109 3.39 9.38 12.14
N ASP A 110 2.08 9.26 12.28
CA ASP A 110 1.16 10.40 12.36
C ASP A 110 0.03 10.14 13.36
N ASN A 111 -0.21 11.09 14.26
CA ASN A 111 -1.31 11.08 15.22
C ASN A 111 -1.48 9.74 15.99
N GLY A 112 -0.36 9.12 16.41
CA GLY A 112 -0.38 7.87 17.17
C GLY A 112 -0.56 6.61 16.33
N ALA A 113 -0.56 6.73 15.00
CA ALA A 113 -0.63 5.61 14.07
C ALA A 113 0.62 5.52 13.21
N ASP A 114 1.02 4.30 12.86
CA ASP A 114 2.07 4.04 11.87
C ASP A 114 1.42 3.83 10.50
N ILE A 115 1.90 4.56 9.48
CA ILE A 115 1.46 4.41 8.10
C ILE A 115 2.61 3.85 7.29
N THR A 116 2.43 2.66 6.72
CA THR A 116 3.31 2.08 5.71
C THR A 116 2.68 2.23 4.33
N THR A 117 3.41 2.85 3.41
CA THR A 117 3.00 3.05 2.02
C THR A 117 3.88 2.19 1.11
N VAL A 118 3.26 1.34 0.31
CA VAL A 118 3.91 0.65 -0.79
C VAL A 118 3.57 1.37 -2.09
N THR A 119 4.56 1.97 -2.72
CA THR A 119 4.40 2.63 -4.02
C THR A 119 4.62 1.63 -5.13
N LEU A 120 3.63 1.52 -6.01
CA LEU A 120 3.63 0.72 -7.23
C LEU A 120 3.65 1.66 -8.43
N LYS A 121 4.29 1.23 -9.50
CA LYS A 121 4.25 1.89 -10.81
C LYS A 121 3.86 0.91 -11.89
N ASP A 122 3.14 1.40 -12.89
CA ASP A 122 2.96 0.66 -14.13
C ASP A 122 4.29 0.58 -14.90
N THR A 123 4.55 -0.54 -15.58
CA THR A 123 5.80 -0.75 -16.32
C THR A 123 5.84 -0.05 -17.67
N HIS A 124 4.70 0.40 -18.19
CA HIS A 124 4.57 1.05 -19.50
C HIS A 124 4.02 2.48 -19.40
N TYR A 125 2.89 2.66 -18.73
CA TYR A 125 2.19 3.93 -18.58
C TYR A 125 2.70 4.70 -17.35
N PRO A 126 2.67 6.04 -17.34
CA PRO A 126 3.11 6.85 -16.20
C PRO A 126 2.05 6.92 -15.07
N VAL A 127 1.49 5.77 -14.71
CA VAL A 127 0.51 5.59 -13.63
C VAL A 127 1.24 5.13 -12.36
N VAL A 128 0.91 5.77 -11.24
CA VAL A 128 1.45 5.44 -9.92
C VAL A 128 0.30 5.06 -9.00
N VAL A 129 0.46 3.97 -8.24
CA VAL A 129 -0.52 3.50 -7.27
C VAL A 129 0.17 3.34 -5.92
N LYS A 130 -0.31 4.02 -4.88
CA LYS A 130 0.14 3.81 -3.52
C LYS A 130 -0.87 2.94 -2.79
N VAL A 131 -0.41 1.84 -2.19
CA VAL A 131 -1.22 1.02 -1.28
C VAL A 131 -0.76 1.33 0.13
N ASN A 132 -1.68 1.87 0.93
CA ASN A 132 -1.38 2.35 2.27
C ASN A 132 -1.96 1.41 3.32
N TYR A 133 -1.22 1.24 4.40
CA TYR A 133 -1.60 0.46 5.57
C TYR A 133 -1.34 1.31 6.80
N LYS A 134 -2.40 1.65 7.54
CA LYS A 134 -2.31 2.42 8.78
C LYS A 134 -2.63 1.52 9.95
N THR A 135 -1.77 1.47 10.96
CA THR A 135 -2.00 0.66 12.15
C THR A 135 -2.16 1.51 13.40
N TRP A 136 -3.24 1.22 14.13
CA TRP A 136 -3.45 1.65 15.50
C TRP A 136 -3.08 0.48 16.40
N LYS A 137 -1.83 0.49 16.88
CA LYS A 137 -1.23 -0.68 17.52
C LYS A 137 -2.05 -1.19 18.70
N ASP A 138 -2.40 -0.29 19.62
CA ASP A 138 -3.09 -0.63 20.87
C ASP A 138 -4.52 -1.13 20.62
N GLU A 139 -5.17 -0.63 19.57
CA GLU A 139 -6.55 -0.98 19.21
C GLU A 139 -6.65 -2.26 18.36
N ASN A 140 -5.52 -2.83 17.93
CA ASN A 140 -5.49 -3.94 16.96
C ASN A 140 -6.24 -3.64 15.66
N VAL A 141 -6.26 -2.37 15.24
CA VAL A 141 -6.92 -1.93 14.00
C VAL A 141 -5.88 -1.68 12.92
N MET A 142 -6.17 -2.18 11.72
CA MET A 142 -5.44 -1.88 10.49
C MET A 142 -6.41 -1.32 9.46
N GLU A 143 -6.16 -0.10 8.98
CA GLU A 143 -6.86 0.53 7.87
C GLU A 143 -6.05 0.38 6.58
N THR A 144 -6.73 0.31 5.44
CA THR A 144 -6.05 0.30 4.13
C THR A 144 -6.83 1.13 3.11
N TRP A 145 -6.09 1.84 2.26
CA TRP A 145 -6.62 2.59 1.13
C TRP A 145 -5.59 2.64 0.01
N SER A 146 -6.06 2.97 -1.19
CA SER A 146 -5.21 3.20 -2.35
C SER A 146 -5.28 4.65 -2.82
N GLU A 147 -4.14 5.22 -3.21
CA GLU A 147 -4.08 6.49 -3.95
C GLU A 147 -3.59 6.21 -5.36
N ILE A 148 -4.30 6.71 -6.38
CA ILE A 148 -3.99 6.46 -7.79
C ILE A 148 -3.71 7.80 -8.46
N THR A 149 -2.53 7.92 -9.07
CA THR A 149 -2.08 9.14 -9.75
C THR A 149 -1.89 8.85 -11.24
N ASN A 150 -2.66 9.54 -12.08
CA ASN A 150 -2.48 9.55 -13.52
C ASN A 150 -1.49 10.67 -13.90
N ASN A 151 -0.35 10.31 -14.51
CA ASN A 151 0.56 11.29 -15.14
C ASN A 151 0.62 11.14 -16.66
N GLU A 152 -0.37 10.51 -17.29
CA GLU A 152 -0.55 10.55 -18.74
C GLU A 152 -0.92 11.96 -19.20
N LYS A 153 -0.71 12.23 -20.49
CA LYS A 153 -1.04 13.53 -21.10
C LYS A 153 -2.54 13.79 -21.20
N SER A 154 -3.34 12.73 -21.09
CA SER A 154 -4.77 12.75 -21.32
C SER A 154 -5.50 12.01 -20.19
N PRO A 155 -6.81 12.25 -20.02
CA PRO A 155 -7.62 11.54 -19.05
C PRO A 155 -7.61 10.02 -19.27
N VAL A 156 -7.72 9.30 -18.17
CA VAL A 156 -7.90 7.84 -18.10
C VAL A 156 -9.21 7.53 -17.39
N THR A 157 -9.73 6.31 -17.56
CA THR A 157 -10.95 5.87 -16.85
C THR A 157 -10.63 4.75 -15.89
N LEU A 158 -10.85 4.94 -14.58
CA LEU A 158 -10.80 3.85 -13.61
C LEU A 158 -12.11 3.06 -13.67
N THR A 159 -12.03 1.77 -13.98
CA THR A 159 -13.19 0.86 -14.05
C THR A 159 -13.31 -0.02 -12.80
N ARG A 160 -12.24 -0.14 -12.01
CA ARG A 160 -12.22 -0.80 -10.70
C ARG A 160 -11.12 -0.18 -9.82
N PHE A 161 -11.42 0.07 -8.55
CA PHE A 161 -10.52 0.77 -7.61
C PHE A 161 -10.88 0.42 -6.16
N ALA A 162 -10.65 -0.82 -5.75
CA ALA A 162 -10.92 -1.29 -4.40
C ALA A 162 -9.96 -0.64 -3.39
N SER A 163 -10.45 -0.25 -2.21
CA SER A 163 -9.58 0.33 -1.15
C SER A 163 -8.48 -0.62 -0.67
N GLY A 164 -8.72 -1.93 -0.77
CA GLY A 164 -7.76 -2.97 -0.43
C GLY A 164 -8.18 -4.33 -0.96
N TYR A 165 -7.29 -5.32 -0.86
CA TYR A 165 -7.54 -6.68 -1.31
C TYR A 165 -6.92 -7.67 -0.31
N LEU A 166 -7.74 -8.55 0.27
CA LEU A 166 -7.30 -9.52 1.25
C LEU A 166 -7.53 -10.95 0.72
N PRO A 167 -6.48 -11.64 0.26
CA PRO A 167 -6.62 -13.00 -0.23
C PRO A 167 -6.89 -13.96 0.95
N ILE A 168 -8.08 -14.55 0.97
CA ILE A 168 -8.45 -15.58 1.93
C ILE A 168 -7.81 -16.90 1.50
N ARG A 169 -6.94 -17.45 2.36
CA ARG A 169 -6.39 -18.79 2.15
C ARG A 169 -7.48 -19.84 2.35
N SER A 170 -7.41 -20.92 1.58
CA SER A 170 -8.34 -22.05 1.68
C SER A 170 -8.51 -22.51 3.12
N GLY A 171 -9.75 -22.62 3.58
CA GLY A 171 -10.10 -23.02 4.93
C GLY A 171 -11.62 -23.07 5.11
N ASN A 172 -12.08 -23.41 6.31
CA ASN A 172 -13.49 -23.35 6.65
C ASN A 172 -13.85 -21.92 7.07
N VAL A 173 -14.13 -21.07 6.09
CA VAL A 173 -14.35 -19.63 6.27
C VAL A 173 -15.82 -19.30 6.05
N TRP A 174 -16.37 -18.46 6.92
CA TRP A 174 -17.74 -17.97 6.85
C TRP A 174 -17.73 -16.48 6.51
N LEU A 175 -18.66 -16.06 5.64
CA LEU A 175 -18.92 -14.66 5.36
C LEU A 175 -20.20 -14.27 6.09
N SER A 176 -20.15 -13.20 6.89
CA SER A 176 -21.31 -12.58 7.50
C SER A 176 -21.45 -11.14 7.02
N SER A 177 -22.70 -10.67 6.94
CA SER A 177 -23.05 -9.28 6.69
C SER A 177 -24.08 -8.85 7.75
N LEU A 178 -23.98 -7.60 8.21
CA LEU A 178 -24.92 -6.99 9.15
C LEU A 178 -26.18 -6.49 8.45
#